data_AF-A0A0M3J5I3-F1
#
_entry.id   AF-A0A0M3J5I3-F1
#
_cell.length_a   1.000
_cell.length_b   1.000
_cell.length_c   1.000
_cell.angle_alpha   90.00
_cell.angle_beta   90.00
_cell.angle_gamma   90.00
#
_symmetry.space_group_name_H-M   'P 1'
#
loop_
_entity.id
_entity.type
_entity.pdbx_description
1 polymer ?
#
loop_
_entity_poly.entity_id
_entity_poly.type
_entity_poly.pdbx_seq_one_letter_code
_entity_poly.pdbx_strand_id
1 'polypeptide(L)'
;MFISGIIMSRISLILMLIFVGDQVQADGFVEEVSCSADAITVVLNKTDPDIQRWMANPKSQPVVYVYDHKTRTPCGSALKNGNMVKYNFTIPYGRLCGVLLTDLEPNYQNAETTIALEDNTDHSASKVLRVNHVFCLYTRSVQTIRFNDISTGHEVVASTGGKPKPKVEMIFRSVDGRPLRAAKFGDTVEFYVALSPDSKCIISIP
;
A
#
# COMPACT_ATOMS: atom_id res chain seq x y z
N MET A 1 46.44 -10.06 46.20
CA MET A 1 45.63 -8.88 45.79
C MET A 1 45.64 -8.75 44.26
N PHE A 2 45.14 -9.74 43.52
CA PHE A 2 45.08 -9.70 42.04
C PHE A 2 43.83 -10.38 41.44
N ILE A 3 43.00 -11.01 42.28
CA ILE A 3 41.82 -11.77 41.84
C ILE A 3 40.57 -10.87 41.73
N SER A 4 40.56 -9.71 42.39
CA SER A 4 39.39 -8.81 42.42
C SER A 4 39.24 -7.96 41.14
N GLY A 5 40.35 -7.60 40.47
CA GLY A 5 40.32 -6.72 39.29
C GLY A 5 39.76 -7.39 38.03
N ILE A 6 40.02 -8.69 37.84
CA ILE A 6 39.56 -9.43 36.65
C ILE A 6 38.05 -9.70 36.71
N ILE A 7 37.51 -9.93 37.92
CA ILE A 7 36.08 -10.16 38.14
C ILE A 7 35.29 -8.87 37.89
N MET A 8 35.77 -7.73 38.39
CA MET A 8 35.12 -6.43 38.19
C MET A 8 35.08 -6.01 36.71
N SER A 9 36.16 -6.29 35.96
CA SER A 9 36.24 -5.97 34.53
C SER A 9 35.29 -6.83 33.67
N ARG A 10 35.13 -8.12 34.01
CA ARG A 10 34.21 -9.02 33.29
C ARG A 10 32.73 -8.70 33.56
N ILE A 11 32.39 -8.29 34.78
CA ILE A 11 31.02 -7.86 35.13
C ILE A 11 30.66 -6.57 34.36
N SER A 12 31.60 -5.63 34.24
CA SER A 12 31.40 -4.37 33.49
C SER A 12 31.17 -4.62 31.98
N LEU A 13 31.91 -5.57 31.39
CA LEU A 13 31.71 -5.96 29.99
C LEU A 13 30.37 -6.68 29.76
N ILE A 14 29.92 -7.50 30.71
CA ILE A 14 28.61 -8.17 30.66
C ILE A 14 27.49 -7.13 30.80
N LEU A 15 27.62 -6.15 31.69
CA LEU A 15 26.65 -5.04 31.83
C LEU A 15 26.60 -4.17 30.57
N MET A 16 27.74 -3.87 29.93
CA MET A 16 27.72 -3.16 28.64
C MET A 16 27.05 -3.98 27.53
N LEU A 17 27.24 -5.30 27.50
CA LEU A 17 26.58 -6.15 26.51
C LEU A 17 25.06 -6.27 26.72
N ILE A 18 24.57 -6.13 27.95
CA ILE A 18 23.13 -6.12 28.26
C ILE A 18 22.46 -4.80 27.81
N PHE A 19 23.17 -3.67 27.83
CA PHE A 19 22.63 -2.37 27.40
C PHE A 19 22.57 -2.16 25.88
N VAL A 20 23.27 -2.98 25.08
CA VAL A 20 23.23 -2.87 23.60
C VAL A 20 22.06 -3.69 23.01
N GLY A 21 21.28 -4.36 23.87
CA GLY A 21 20.11 -5.15 23.48
C GLY A 21 18.80 -4.38 23.31
N ASP A 22 18.80 -3.05 23.49
CA ASP A 22 17.63 -2.23 23.15
C ASP A 22 17.45 -2.26 21.64
N GLN A 23 16.58 -3.18 21.25
CA GLN A 23 16.01 -3.31 19.93
C GLN A 23 15.64 -1.91 19.45
N VAL A 24 16.24 -1.47 18.35
CA VAL A 24 15.65 -0.43 17.52
C VAL A 24 14.41 -1.05 16.90
N GLN A 25 13.37 -1.21 17.73
CA GLN A 25 12.03 -1.54 17.31
C GLN A 25 11.54 -0.26 16.66
N ALA A 26 11.21 -0.31 15.36
CA ALA A 26 10.59 0.82 14.70
C ALA A 26 9.25 1.09 15.42
N ASP A 27 9.27 2.02 16.38
CA ASP A 27 8.31 2.16 17.47
C ASP A 27 7.10 3.00 17.02
N GLY A 28 6.29 2.40 16.14
CA GLY A 28 5.04 2.97 15.66
C GLY A 28 3.83 2.32 16.32
N PHE A 29 2.79 3.12 16.56
CA PHE A 29 1.49 2.58 16.98
C PHE A 29 0.70 1.96 15.81
N VAL A 30 1.26 1.99 14.59
CA VAL A 30 0.70 1.37 13.37
C VAL A 30 1.37 0.01 13.15
N GLU A 31 0.57 -1.04 13.09
CA GLU A 31 1.00 -2.43 12.85
C GLU A 31 1.04 -2.73 11.35
N GLU A 32 0.01 -2.30 10.61
CA GLU A 32 -0.13 -2.60 9.19
C GLU A 32 -0.84 -1.44 8.47
N VAL A 33 -0.50 -1.25 7.18
CA VAL A 33 -1.22 -0.37 6.26
C VAL A 33 -1.71 -1.19 5.07
N SER A 34 -3.02 -1.24 4.88
CA SER A 34 -3.68 -1.92 3.77
C SER A 34 -4.22 -0.91 2.77
N CYS A 35 -3.94 -1.14 1.49
CA CYS A 35 -4.16 -0.20 0.39
C CYS A 35 -5.20 -0.77 -0.58
N SER A 36 -6.25 -0.01 -0.86
CA SER A 36 -7.33 -0.40 -1.78
C SER A 36 -7.52 0.67 -2.86
N ALA A 37 -8.35 0.42 -3.88
CA ALA A 37 -8.54 1.39 -4.96
C ALA A 37 -9.11 2.75 -4.50
N ASP A 38 -9.84 2.78 -3.37
CA ASP A 38 -10.61 3.93 -2.90
C ASP A 38 -10.21 4.41 -1.49
N ALA A 39 -9.43 3.65 -0.73
CA ALA A 39 -9.06 4.01 0.64
C ALA A 39 -7.72 3.43 1.13
N ILE A 40 -7.15 4.07 2.16
CA ILE A 40 -6.11 3.50 3.03
C ILE A 40 -6.77 2.97 4.30
N THR A 41 -6.44 1.75 4.71
CA THR A 41 -6.81 1.21 6.03
C THR A 41 -5.57 1.04 6.89
N VAL A 42 -5.55 1.71 8.03
CA VAL A 42 -4.48 1.68 9.02
C VAL A 42 -4.90 0.74 10.15
N VAL A 43 -4.09 -0.26 10.44
CA VAL A 43 -4.29 -1.21 11.55
C VAL A 43 -3.36 -0.80 12.68
N LEU A 44 -3.93 -0.54 13.85
CA LEU A 44 -3.19 -0.12 15.03
C LEU A 44 -2.60 -1.32 15.77
N ASN A 45 -1.37 -1.17 16.26
CA ASN A 45 -0.70 -2.18 17.07
C ASN A 45 -1.40 -2.33 18.41
N LYS A 46 -2.08 -3.47 18.59
CA LYS A 46 -2.81 -3.75 19.83
C LYS A 46 -1.89 -3.87 21.04
N THR A 47 -0.62 -4.21 20.85
CA THR A 47 0.35 -4.37 21.94
C THR A 47 1.07 -3.09 22.30
N ASP A 48 0.79 -1.98 21.59
CA ASP A 48 1.34 -0.67 21.91
C ASP A 48 1.00 -0.26 23.36
N PRO A 49 1.98 0.19 24.15
CA PRO A 49 1.79 0.47 25.57
C PRO A 49 0.80 1.60 25.85
N ASP A 50 0.74 2.63 24.99
CA ASP A 50 -0.19 3.74 25.14
C ASP A 50 -1.61 3.29 24.80
N ILE A 51 -1.78 2.54 23.72
CA ILE A 51 -3.06 1.94 23.36
C ILE A 51 -3.53 1.02 24.48
N GLN A 52 -2.71 0.10 24.97
CA GLN A 52 -3.07 -0.80 26.08
C GLN A 52 -3.51 -0.01 27.33
N ARG A 53 -2.73 1.00 27.72
CA ARG A 53 -3.03 1.87 28.85
C ARG A 53 -4.37 2.59 28.69
N TRP A 54 -4.60 3.22 27.54
CA TRP A 54 -5.86 3.90 27.27
C TRP A 54 -7.03 2.93 27.13
N MET A 55 -6.81 1.74 26.58
CA MET A 55 -7.82 0.71 26.43
C MET A 55 -8.28 0.13 27.77
N ALA A 56 -7.36 -0.06 28.73
CA ALA A 56 -7.66 -0.50 30.08
C ALA A 56 -8.39 0.56 30.93
N ASN A 57 -8.18 1.86 30.66
CA ASN A 57 -8.82 2.94 31.41
C ASN A 57 -10.24 3.27 30.87
N PRO A 58 -11.32 3.08 31.65
CA PRO A 58 -12.69 3.40 31.20
C PRO A 58 -12.94 4.89 30.95
N LYS A 59 -12.13 5.77 31.54
CA LYS A 59 -12.26 7.23 31.38
C LYS A 59 -11.58 7.74 30.10
N SER A 60 -10.62 6.98 29.56
CA SER A 60 -9.89 7.37 28.36
C SER A 60 -10.77 7.24 27.11
N GLN A 61 -10.63 8.20 26.20
CA GLN A 61 -11.26 8.21 24.88
C GLN A 61 -10.17 8.29 23.80
N PRO A 62 -9.45 7.18 23.56
CA PRO A 62 -8.44 7.14 22.51
C PRO A 62 -9.07 7.34 21.13
N VAL A 63 -8.48 8.24 20.35
CA VAL A 63 -8.91 8.58 18.99
C VAL A 63 -7.71 8.53 18.06
N VAL A 64 -7.92 7.89 16.90
CA VAL A 64 -7.01 7.91 15.77
C VAL A 64 -7.58 8.79 14.67
N TYR A 65 -6.76 9.62 14.03
CA TYR A 65 -7.22 10.55 12.99
C TYR A 65 -6.11 10.93 12.03
N VAL A 66 -6.47 11.46 10.87
CA VAL A 66 -5.50 12.11 9.97
C VAL A 66 -5.06 13.43 10.59
N TYR A 67 -3.75 13.64 10.73
CA TYR A 67 -3.17 14.84 11.33
C TYR A 67 -3.82 16.11 10.72
N ASP A 68 -4.12 17.10 11.58
CA ASP A 68 -4.88 18.32 11.25
C ASP A 68 -6.34 18.15 10.76
N HIS A 69 -6.89 16.94 10.74
CA HIS A 69 -8.25 16.66 10.27
C HIS A 69 -9.16 15.95 11.29
N LYS A 70 -8.79 16.00 12.58
CA LYS A 70 -9.50 15.34 13.69
C LYS A 70 -11.02 15.54 13.71
N THR A 71 -11.49 16.75 13.44
CA THR A 71 -12.91 17.13 13.56
C THR A 71 -13.74 16.81 12.31
N ARG A 72 -13.10 16.36 11.22
CA ARG A 72 -13.77 16.08 9.96
C ARG A 72 -14.15 14.61 9.89
N THR A 73 -15.42 14.29 9.67
CA THR A 73 -15.84 12.94 9.32
C THR A 73 -15.56 12.70 7.83
N PRO A 74 -14.95 11.57 7.42
CA PRO A 74 -14.58 10.36 8.18
C PRO A 74 -13.09 10.30 8.60
N CYS A 75 -12.42 11.45 8.75
CA CYS A 75 -10.97 11.56 8.96
C CYS A 75 -10.50 11.26 10.39
N GLY A 76 -11.36 10.71 11.24
CA GLY A 76 -11.03 10.26 12.58
C GLY A 76 -12.00 9.20 13.08
N SER A 77 -11.52 8.35 13.99
CA SER A 77 -12.29 7.29 14.63
C SER A 77 -11.90 7.16 16.08
N ALA A 78 -12.89 7.03 16.97
CA ALA A 78 -12.65 6.56 18.32
C ALA A 78 -12.31 5.07 18.29
N LEU A 79 -11.33 4.65 19.12
CA LEU A 79 -11.01 3.24 19.30
C LEU A 79 -12.05 2.55 20.17
N LYS A 80 -12.74 3.30 21.03
CA LYS A 80 -13.84 2.84 21.89
C LYS A 80 -15.14 3.53 21.51
N ASN A 81 -16.18 2.74 21.26
CA ASN A 81 -17.54 3.24 21.11
C ASN A 81 -18.52 2.26 21.79
N GLY A 82 -18.91 2.57 23.03
CA GLY A 82 -19.67 1.64 23.87
C GLY A 82 -18.89 0.34 24.09
N ASN A 83 -19.50 -0.80 23.73
CA ASN A 83 -18.87 -2.13 23.82
C ASN A 83 -18.01 -2.47 22.59
N MET A 84 -18.03 -1.64 21.55
CA MET A 84 -17.27 -1.88 20.33
C MET A 84 -15.86 -1.29 20.46
N VAL A 85 -14.87 -2.11 20.13
CA VAL A 85 -13.47 -1.69 20.02
C VAL A 85 -13.02 -1.83 18.59
N LYS A 86 -12.41 -0.78 18.03
CA LYS A 86 -11.93 -0.76 16.65
C LYS A 86 -10.46 -0.35 16.59
N TYR A 87 -9.61 -1.24 16.09
CA TYR A 87 -8.20 -0.98 15.84
C TYR A 87 -7.91 -0.64 14.37
N ASN A 88 -8.94 -0.64 13.52
CA ASN A 88 -8.81 -0.38 12.09
C ASN A 88 -9.39 0.99 11.77
N PHE A 89 -8.63 1.81 11.06
CA PHE A 89 -9.03 3.15 10.65
C PHE A 89 -8.91 3.30 9.15
N THR A 90 -10.05 3.42 8.47
CA THR A 90 -10.14 3.51 7.01
C THR A 90 -10.38 4.96 6.60
N ILE A 91 -9.54 5.45 5.69
CA ILE A 91 -9.51 6.83 5.22
C ILE A 91 -9.75 6.81 3.72
N PRO A 92 -10.86 7.37 3.22
CA PRO A 92 -11.11 7.46 1.79
C PRO A 92 -10.13 8.44 1.13
N TYR A 93 -9.75 8.15 -0.11
CA TYR A 93 -9.01 9.11 -0.91
C TYR A 93 -9.85 10.34 -1.23
N GLY A 94 -9.19 11.49 -1.29
CA GLY A 94 -9.77 12.75 -1.70
C GLY A 94 -9.43 13.91 -0.76
N ARG A 95 -9.99 15.08 -1.11
CA ARG A 95 -9.70 16.35 -0.44
C ARG A 95 -10.25 16.44 0.98
N LEU A 96 -11.22 15.60 1.33
CA LEU A 96 -11.92 15.67 2.62
C LEU A 96 -10.95 15.47 3.80
N CYS A 97 -10.11 14.44 3.69
CA CYS A 97 -9.07 14.10 4.66
C CYS A 97 -7.65 14.45 4.18
N GLY A 98 -7.52 15.19 3.08
CA GLY A 98 -6.21 15.57 2.54
C GLY A 98 -5.36 14.41 1.99
N VAL A 99 -5.93 13.21 1.83
CA VAL A 99 -5.22 12.03 1.32
C VAL A 99 -5.46 11.92 -0.18
N LEU A 100 -4.52 12.46 -0.97
CA LEU A 100 -4.66 12.52 -2.43
C LEU A 100 -3.78 11.48 -3.11
N LEU A 101 -4.27 10.90 -4.19
CA LEU A 101 -3.45 10.14 -5.13
C LEU A 101 -2.64 11.14 -5.97
N THR A 102 -1.32 11.02 -5.90
CA THR A 102 -0.36 11.84 -6.65
C THR A 102 0.37 10.95 -7.65
N ASP A 103 0.54 11.43 -8.88
CA ASP A 103 1.31 10.71 -9.90
C ASP A 103 2.81 10.90 -9.62
N LEU A 104 3.55 9.80 -9.41
CA LEU A 104 4.99 9.85 -9.11
C LEU A 104 5.86 9.82 -10.37
N GLU A 105 5.47 9.03 -11.39
CA GLU A 105 6.11 8.88 -12.72
C GLU A 105 5.46 7.68 -13.42
N PRO A 106 5.47 7.56 -14.77
CA PRO A 106 4.29 7.32 -15.62
C PRO A 106 3.38 6.13 -15.25
N ASN A 107 3.91 5.16 -14.52
CA ASN A 107 3.25 3.92 -14.14
C ASN A 107 2.95 3.80 -12.63
N TYR A 108 3.17 4.84 -11.83
CA TYR A 108 2.94 4.78 -10.38
C TYR A 108 2.15 5.97 -9.85
N GLN A 109 1.30 5.68 -8.86
CA GLN A 109 0.63 6.66 -8.03
C GLN A 109 0.96 6.40 -6.56
N ASN A 110 1.16 7.45 -5.77
CA ASN A 110 1.20 7.33 -4.32
C ASN A 110 0.03 8.03 -3.67
N ALA A 111 -0.33 7.54 -2.48
CA ALA A 111 -1.08 8.32 -1.52
C ALA A 111 -0.35 8.26 -0.20
N GLU A 112 -0.10 9.41 0.42
CA GLU A 112 0.62 9.52 1.68
C GLU A 112 -0.16 10.39 2.66
N THR A 113 -0.03 10.11 3.95
CA THR A 113 -0.64 10.91 5.01
C THR A 113 0.04 10.62 6.36
N THR A 114 -0.22 11.48 7.34
CA THR A 114 0.23 11.30 8.72
C THR A 114 -0.96 11.00 9.60
N ILE A 115 -0.87 9.90 10.35
CA ILE A 115 -1.87 9.48 11.31
C ILE A 115 -1.45 9.95 12.69
N ALA A 116 -2.40 10.47 13.45
CA ALA A 116 -2.25 10.90 14.82
C ALA A 116 -3.05 10.02 15.76
N LEU A 117 -2.52 9.81 16.96
CA LEU A 117 -3.15 9.06 18.05
C LEU A 117 -3.01 9.85 19.34
N GLU A 118 -4.13 10.10 20.03
CA GLU A 118 -4.16 10.74 21.35
C GLU A 118 -5.38 10.28 22.16
N ASP A 119 -5.39 10.58 23.47
CA ASP A 119 -6.56 10.46 24.33
C ASP A 119 -7.31 11.80 24.36
N ASN A 120 -8.55 11.83 23.85
CA ASN A 120 -9.37 13.05 23.83
C ASN A 120 -9.68 13.63 25.20
N THR A 121 -9.59 12.82 26.25
CA THR A 121 -9.88 13.26 27.62
C THR A 121 -8.68 13.90 28.32
N ASP A 122 -7.48 13.76 27.75
CA ASP A 122 -6.27 14.39 28.27
C ASP A 122 -6.14 15.83 27.75
N HIS A 123 -6.48 16.78 28.61
CA HIS A 123 -6.31 18.22 28.36
C HIS A 123 -5.07 18.80 29.04
N SER A 124 -4.18 17.94 29.58
CA SER A 124 -2.96 18.40 30.22
C SER A 124 -2.00 19.03 29.19
N ALA A 125 -1.15 19.95 29.67
CA ALA A 125 -0.08 20.52 28.83
C ALA A 125 0.95 19.47 28.38
N SER A 126 1.01 18.33 29.08
CA SER A 126 1.87 17.19 28.80
C SER A 126 1.15 16.06 28.07
N LYS A 127 0.00 16.34 27.41
CA LYS A 127 -0.75 15.29 26.72
C LYS A 127 0.12 14.61 25.66
N VAL A 128 -0.03 13.29 25.56
CA VAL A 128 0.73 12.48 24.60
C VAL A 128 0.02 12.49 23.25
N LEU A 129 0.67 13.10 22.25
CA LEU A 129 0.28 13.03 20.84
C LEU A 129 1.33 12.25 20.08
N ARG A 130 0.95 11.09 19.55
CA ARG A 130 1.83 10.28 18.71
C ARG A 130 1.45 10.42 17.25
N VAL A 131 2.45 10.39 16.37
CA VAL A 131 2.25 10.48 14.93
C VAL A 131 3.01 9.38 14.19
N ASN A 132 2.38 8.83 13.15
CA ASN A 132 2.99 7.85 12.24
C ASN A 132 2.70 8.27 10.79
N HIS A 133 3.75 8.35 9.98
CA HIS A 133 3.60 8.54 8.54
C HIS A 133 3.21 7.21 7.88
N VAL A 134 2.20 7.23 7.01
CA VAL A 134 1.72 6.07 6.26
C VAL A 134 1.60 6.43 4.78
N PHE A 135 1.87 5.47 3.90
CA PHE A 135 1.74 5.67 2.47
C PHE A 135 1.36 4.37 1.75
N CYS A 136 0.76 4.53 0.58
CA CYS A 136 0.43 3.48 -0.36
C CYS A 136 1.06 3.82 -1.71
N LEU A 137 1.62 2.81 -2.38
CA LEU A 137 2.15 2.92 -3.74
C LEU A 137 1.33 2.00 -4.66
N TYR A 138 0.82 2.55 -5.74
CA TYR A 138 -0.03 1.89 -6.73
C TYR A 138 0.67 1.83 -8.08
N THR A 139 0.51 0.71 -8.79
CA THR A 139 0.89 0.57 -10.19
C THR A 139 -0.28 0.98 -11.09
N ARG A 140 -0.03 1.85 -12.07
CA ARG A 140 -1.01 2.40 -13.03
C ARG A 140 -1.28 1.48 -14.23
N SER A 141 -0.82 0.23 -14.21
CA SER A 141 -1.02 -0.71 -15.33
C SER A 141 -2.22 -1.61 -15.08
N VAL A 142 -3.41 -1.14 -15.45
CA VAL A 142 -4.59 -2.02 -15.58
C VAL A 142 -5.10 -1.94 -17.02
N GLN A 143 -4.51 -2.75 -17.90
CA GLN A 143 -5.20 -3.12 -19.14
C GLN A 143 -6.42 -3.97 -18.76
N THR A 144 -7.56 -3.32 -18.52
CA THR A 144 -8.83 -4.02 -18.38
C THR A 144 -9.33 -4.38 -19.79
N ILE A 145 -9.04 -5.60 -20.23
CA ILE A 145 -9.76 -6.17 -21.39
C ILE A 145 -11.19 -6.46 -20.89
N ARG A 146 -12.16 -5.59 -21.22
CA ARG A 146 -13.56 -5.87 -20.91
C ARG A 146 -14.06 -6.97 -21.86
N PHE A 147 -14.55 -8.07 -21.30
CA PHE A 147 -15.17 -9.15 -22.09
C PHE A 147 -16.35 -8.66 -22.96
N ASN A 148 -17.00 -7.55 -22.58
CA ASN A 148 -18.09 -6.93 -23.36
C ASN A 148 -17.60 -6.15 -24.60
N ASP A 149 -16.30 -5.86 -24.72
CA ASP A 149 -15.72 -5.27 -25.94
C ASP A 149 -15.47 -6.35 -27.02
N ILE A 150 -15.78 -7.62 -26.73
CA ILE A 150 -15.87 -8.72 -27.71
C ILE A 150 -17.33 -8.83 -28.15
N SER A 151 -17.76 -7.95 -29.06
CA SER A 151 -19.10 -8.07 -29.66
C SER A 151 -19.14 -9.26 -30.63
N THR A 152 -19.93 -10.28 -30.33
CA THR A 152 -20.37 -11.32 -31.27
C THR A 152 -21.58 -10.87 -32.11
N GLY A 153 -21.61 -9.61 -32.52
CA GLY A 153 -22.66 -9.04 -33.35
C GLY A 153 -22.11 -8.62 -34.71
N HIS A 154 -22.24 -9.49 -35.71
CA HIS A 154 -22.16 -9.07 -37.11
C HIS A 154 -23.47 -8.37 -37.49
N GLU A 155 -23.41 -7.09 -37.80
CA GLU A 155 -24.37 -6.50 -38.75
C GLU A 155 -23.59 -5.62 -39.73
N VAL A 156 -23.58 -6.05 -40.99
CA VAL A 156 -22.88 -5.39 -42.08
C VAL A 156 -23.80 -4.32 -42.63
N VAL A 157 -23.61 -3.07 -42.21
CA VAL A 157 -24.15 -1.92 -42.95
C VAL A 157 -23.06 -1.43 -43.90
N ALA A 158 -23.36 -1.51 -45.18
CA ALA A 158 -22.43 -1.33 -46.29
C ALA A 158 -21.68 0.01 -46.23
N SER A 159 -20.36 -0.05 -46.35
CA SER A 159 -19.53 1.07 -46.79
C SER A 159 -18.48 0.56 -47.75
N THR A 160 -18.56 1.05 -48.99
CA THR A 160 -17.63 0.80 -50.08
C THR A 160 -16.31 1.52 -49.81
N GLY A 161 -15.28 0.75 -49.45
CA GLY A 161 -13.89 1.19 -49.30
C GLY A 161 -13.02 0.04 -48.79
N GLY A 162 -11.89 -0.22 -49.43
CA GLY A 162 -10.99 -1.32 -49.06
C GLY A 162 -10.48 -1.16 -47.63
N LYS A 163 -10.77 -2.15 -46.79
CA LYS A 163 -10.39 -2.19 -45.37
C LYS A 163 -9.18 -3.12 -45.23
N PRO A 164 -7.92 -2.63 -45.30
CA PRO A 164 -6.78 -3.48 -44.99
C PRO A 164 -7.00 -4.03 -43.59
N LYS A 165 -6.97 -5.35 -43.46
CA LYS A 165 -7.18 -6.03 -42.18
C LYS A 165 -5.79 -6.31 -41.61
N PRO A 166 -5.24 -5.46 -40.73
CA PRO A 166 -3.97 -5.77 -40.09
C PRO A 166 -4.13 -7.12 -39.37
N LYS A 167 -3.23 -8.06 -39.67
CA LYS A 167 -3.22 -9.34 -38.98
C LYS A 167 -2.53 -9.13 -37.65
N VAL A 168 -3.30 -9.24 -36.57
CA VAL A 168 -2.76 -9.25 -35.21
C VAL A 168 -2.36 -10.69 -34.90
N GLU A 169 -1.08 -10.92 -34.62
CA GLU A 169 -0.59 -12.21 -34.18
C GLU A 169 -0.19 -12.13 -32.70
N MET A 170 -0.78 -13.01 -31.90
CA MET A 170 -0.44 -13.19 -30.48
C MET A 170 0.45 -14.42 -30.37
N ILE A 171 1.67 -14.24 -29.86
CA ILE A 171 2.68 -15.30 -29.81
C ILE A 171 3.18 -15.44 -28.38
N PHE A 172 3.04 -16.65 -27.83
CA PHE A 172 3.68 -17.03 -26.57
C PHE A 172 5.01 -17.70 -26.88
N ARG A 173 6.07 -17.31 -26.18
CA ARG A 173 7.40 -17.91 -26.31
C ARG A 173 7.95 -18.30 -24.94
N SER A 174 8.81 -19.31 -24.92
CA SER A 174 9.70 -19.57 -23.79
C SER A 174 10.73 -18.45 -23.71
N VAL A 175 11.35 -18.26 -22.55
CA VAL A 175 12.51 -17.37 -22.35
C VAL A 175 13.67 -17.66 -23.31
N ASP A 176 13.71 -18.86 -23.89
CA ASP A 176 14.68 -19.25 -24.93
C ASP A 176 14.23 -18.84 -26.36
N GLY A 177 13.15 -18.07 -26.50
CA GLY A 177 12.62 -17.56 -27.76
C GLY A 177 11.83 -18.57 -28.60
N ARG A 178 11.63 -19.81 -28.13
CA ARG A 178 10.85 -20.85 -28.84
C ARG A 178 9.35 -20.63 -28.69
N PRO A 179 8.54 -20.76 -29.76
CA PRO A 179 7.09 -20.61 -29.66
C PRO A 179 6.47 -21.71 -28.79
N LEU A 180 5.57 -21.33 -27.90
CA LEU A 180 4.87 -22.21 -26.97
C LEU A 180 3.46 -22.48 -27.46
N ARG A 181 3.07 -23.77 -27.46
CA ARG A 181 1.68 -24.21 -27.69
C ARG A 181 0.94 -24.52 -26.39
N ALA A 182 1.68 -24.74 -25.29
CA ALA A 182 1.17 -24.98 -23.95
C ALA A 182 2.26 -24.65 -22.93
N ALA A 183 1.87 -24.27 -21.71
CA ALA A 183 2.76 -24.00 -20.58
C ALA A 183 2.24 -24.70 -19.31
N LYS A 184 3.15 -25.07 -18.40
CA LYS A 184 2.84 -25.71 -17.12
C LYS A 184 2.94 -24.69 -15.98
N PHE A 185 2.35 -25.04 -14.83
CA PHE A 185 2.44 -24.22 -13.63
C PHE A 185 3.91 -24.10 -13.18
N GLY A 186 4.42 -22.88 -13.09
CA GLY A 186 5.82 -22.57 -12.79
C GLY A 186 6.67 -22.17 -14.00
N ASP A 187 6.15 -22.29 -15.23
CA ASP A 187 6.86 -21.84 -16.43
C ASP A 187 6.78 -20.31 -16.57
N THR A 188 7.92 -19.67 -16.82
CA THR A 188 7.96 -18.26 -17.25
C THR A 188 7.75 -18.19 -18.75
N VAL A 189 6.71 -17.48 -19.17
CA VAL A 189 6.35 -17.30 -20.59
C VAL A 189 6.43 -15.83 -21.00
N GLU A 190 6.94 -15.60 -22.19
CA GLU A 190 7.00 -14.27 -22.81
C GLU A 190 5.85 -14.11 -23.80
N PHE A 191 5.16 -12.97 -23.71
CA PHE A 191 4.01 -12.67 -24.54
C PHE A 191 4.33 -11.53 -25.51
N TYR A 192 4.15 -11.80 -26.80
CA TYR A 192 4.39 -10.85 -27.88
C TYR A 192 3.10 -10.59 -28.65
N VAL A 193 2.85 -9.31 -28.95
CA VAL A 193 1.82 -8.88 -29.90
C VAL A 193 2.53 -8.26 -31.09
N ALA A 194 2.36 -8.86 -32.26
CA ALA A 194 2.91 -8.35 -33.51
C ALA A 194 1.78 -7.92 -34.44
N LEU A 195 1.96 -6.77 -35.08
CA LEU A 195 1.12 -6.30 -36.18
C LEU A 195 1.87 -6.59 -37.47
N SER A 196 1.35 -7.54 -38.25
CA SER A 196 1.89 -7.76 -39.60
C SER A 196 1.23 -6.76 -40.55
N PRO A 197 2.01 -5.91 -41.25
CA PRO A 197 1.44 -5.02 -42.25
C PRO A 197 0.81 -5.87 -43.36
N ASP A 198 -0.36 -5.43 -43.82
CA ASP A 198 -0.98 -5.98 -45.03
C ASP A 198 -0.01 -5.72 -46.21
N SER A 199 -0.01 -6.58 -47.24
CA SER A 199 0.95 -6.57 -48.36
C SER A 199 0.98 -5.28 -49.21
N LYS A 200 0.24 -4.25 -48.79
CA LYS A 200 0.11 -2.93 -49.44
C LYS A 200 0.59 -1.76 -48.56
N CYS A 201 1.10 -2.00 -47.35
CA CYS A 201 1.62 -0.95 -46.49
C CYS A 201 3.11 -0.73 -46.75
N ILE A 202 3.44 0.17 -47.69
CA ILE A 202 4.80 0.71 -47.82
C ILE A 202 4.87 1.92 -46.88
N ILE A 203 5.62 1.81 -45.80
CA ILE A 203 5.97 2.95 -44.94
C ILE A 203 7.21 3.60 -45.55
N SER A 204 7.05 4.73 -46.23
CA SER A 204 8.17 5.62 -46.56
C SER A 204 8.40 6.56 -45.38
N ILE A 205 9.55 6.46 -44.73
CA ILE A 205 10.00 7.39 -43.68
C ILE A 205 10.94 8.41 -44.35
N PRO A 206 10.76 9.74 -44.16
CA PRO A 206 11.72 10.74 -44.61
C PRO A 206 13.04 10.69 -43.83
#